data_AF-A0A8T7KCH8-F1
#
_entry.id   AF-A0A8T7KCH8-F1
#
_cell.length_a   1.000
_cell.length_b   1.000
_cell.length_c   1.000
_cell.angle_alpha   90.00
_cell.angle_beta   90.00
_cell.angle_gamma   90.00
#
_symmetry.space_group_name_H-M   'P 1'
#
loop_
_entity.id
_entity.type
_entity.pdbx_description
1 polymer ?
#
loop_
_entity_poly.entity_id
_entity_poly.type
_entity_poly.pdbx_seq_one_letter_code
_entity_poly.pdbx_strand_id
1 'polypeptide(L)'
;MMFGRLGVIQRDQRGLTLVELLIAILLAGVVTGGITMTIFQVFNMNSRTSNHMVAIRQVQHAGKQVSQDLLQAKHIDTENNPATPELLTLTWTDWDDARHEIVYTLEDMPSGEFKILRREHKIDSVTDSTINVAEYIDPAETNCCYDCNGDGYCDCYDDCNCNAIIFTVTANVGGQSETRIYEVMPRSGSQ
;
A
#
# COMPACT_ATOMS: atom_id res chain seq x y z
N MET A 1 21.75 -77.61 -16.24
CA MET A 1 21.01 -76.33 -16.18
C MET A 1 20.74 -76.01 -14.71
N MET A 2 21.35 -74.94 -14.21
CA MET A 2 21.38 -74.52 -12.80
C MET A 2 20.16 -73.65 -12.48
N PHE A 3 19.37 -74.03 -11.48
CA PHE A 3 18.38 -73.15 -10.87
C PHE A 3 19.07 -72.25 -9.84
N GLY A 4 19.00 -70.93 -10.08
CA GLY A 4 19.54 -69.90 -9.20
C GLY A 4 18.84 -69.88 -7.84
N ARG A 5 19.65 -69.79 -6.78
CA ARG A 5 19.22 -69.72 -5.39
C ARG A 5 18.35 -68.48 -5.15
N LEU A 6 17.11 -68.69 -4.70
CA LEU A 6 16.31 -67.66 -4.04
C LEU A 6 17.00 -67.28 -2.73
N GLY A 7 17.38 -66.01 -2.61
CA GLY A 7 17.91 -65.43 -1.38
C GLY A 7 16.91 -65.59 -0.24
N VAL A 8 17.34 -66.27 0.82
CA VAL A 8 16.57 -66.44 2.05
C VAL A 8 16.47 -65.09 2.75
N ILE A 9 15.28 -64.50 2.79
CA ILE A 9 14.96 -63.39 3.70
C ILE A 9 14.87 -64.02 5.09
N GLN A 10 15.97 -64.00 5.85
CA GLN A 10 15.91 -64.31 7.28
C GLN A 10 15.09 -63.23 7.97
N ARG A 11 13.90 -63.61 8.42
CA ARG A 11 12.95 -62.76 9.12
C ARG A 11 13.21 -62.91 10.61
N ASP A 12 14.15 -62.11 11.15
CA ASP A 12 14.36 -62.00 12.60
C ASP A 12 13.22 -61.14 13.19
N GLN A 13 12.11 -61.78 13.56
CA GLN A 13 10.97 -61.09 14.17
C GLN A 13 11.22 -60.86 15.66
N ARG A 14 12.03 -59.86 15.99
CA ARG A 14 12.04 -59.28 17.34
C ARG A 14 10.75 -58.47 17.49
N GLY A 15 9.85 -58.94 18.36
CA GLY A 15 8.60 -58.25 18.64
C GLY A 15 8.85 -56.86 19.23
N LEU A 16 8.09 -55.86 18.80
CA LEU A 16 8.12 -54.51 19.38
C LEU A 16 7.79 -54.59 20.87
N THR A 17 8.68 -54.06 21.71
CA THR A 17 8.36 -53.92 23.14
C THR A 17 7.45 -52.72 23.35
N LEU A 18 6.60 -52.77 24.39
CA LEU A 18 5.64 -51.69 24.68
C LEU A 18 6.36 -50.34 24.95
N VAL A 19 7.57 -50.38 25.51
CA VAL A 19 8.42 -49.22 25.75
C VAL A 19 8.91 -48.60 24.44
N GLU A 20 9.29 -49.43 23.47
CA GLU A 20 9.78 -48.99 22.16
C GLU A 20 8.69 -48.28 21.36
N LEU A 21 7.45 -48.78 21.44
CA LEU A 21 6.29 -48.13 20.84
C LEU A 21 6.01 -46.75 21.48
N LEU A 22 6.10 -46.66 22.81
CA LEU A 22 5.92 -45.40 23.54
C LEU A 22 6.96 -44.34 23.13
N ILE A 23 8.22 -44.74 23.00
CA ILE A 23 9.30 -43.86 22.54
C ILE A 23 9.04 -43.42 21.09
N ALA A 24 8.63 -44.33 20.21
CA ALA A 24 8.33 -44.00 18.81
C ALA A 24 7.17 -42.98 18.69
N ILE A 25 6.09 -43.15 19.47
CA ILE A 25 4.96 -42.21 19.48
C ILE A 25 5.38 -40.84 20.01
N LEU A 26 6.21 -40.80 21.06
CA LEU A 26 6.71 -39.55 21.62
C LEU A 26 7.57 -38.80 20.60
N LEU A 27 8.51 -39.50 19.94
CA LEU A 27 9.34 -38.91 18.90
C LEU A 27 8.50 -38.44 17.69
N ALA A 28 7.53 -39.23 17.25
CA ALA A 28 6.62 -38.84 16.19
C ALA A 28 5.81 -37.59 16.55
N GLY A 29 5.36 -37.46 17.81
CA GLY A 29 4.67 -36.28 18.32
C GLY A 29 5.55 -35.02 18.28
N VAL A 30 6.80 -35.13 18.73
CA VAL A 30 7.75 -33.99 18.71
C VAL A 30 8.06 -33.57 17.27
N VAL A 31 8.31 -34.52 16.38
CA VAL A 31 8.60 -34.23 14.96
C VAL A 31 7.40 -33.58 14.29
N THR A 32 6.20 -34.13 14.47
CA THR A 32 4.97 -33.58 13.89
C THR A 32 4.68 -32.18 14.43
N GLY A 33 4.82 -31.98 15.74
CA GLY A 33 4.64 -30.66 16.37
C GLY A 33 5.61 -29.61 15.84
N GLY A 34 6.88 -29.98 15.65
CA GLY A 34 7.88 -29.12 15.04
C GLY A 34 7.52 -28.71 13.61
N ILE A 35 7.07 -29.66 12.78
CA ILE A 35 6.63 -29.40 11.40
C ILE A 35 5.40 -28.50 11.36
N THR A 36 4.41 -28.73 12.22
CA THR A 36 3.22 -27.88 12.27
C THR A 36 3.56 -26.43 12.67
N MET A 37 4.46 -26.26 13.64
CA MET A 37 4.90 -24.93 14.07
C MET A 37 5.63 -24.17 12.96
N THR A 38 6.51 -24.82 12.19
CA THR A 38 7.20 -24.16 11.07
C THR A 38 6.23 -23.77 9.95
N ILE A 39 5.23 -24.61 9.66
CA ILE A 39 4.17 -24.28 8.69
C ILE A 39 3.38 -23.03 9.13
N PHE A 40 2.96 -22.96 10.40
CA PHE A 40 2.26 -21.78 10.92
C PHE A 40 3.12 -20.51 10.89
N GLN A 41 4.43 -20.63 11.15
CA GLN A 41 5.36 -19.50 11.02
C GLN A 41 5.42 -18.97 9.59
N VAL A 42 5.50 -19.86 8.58
CA VAL A 42 5.53 -19.46 7.17
C VAL A 42 4.24 -18.73 6.76
N PHE A 43 3.06 -19.22 7.15
CA PHE A 43 1.80 -18.56 6.82
C PHE A 43 1.65 -17.17 7.44
N ASN A 44 2.05 -17.00 8.71
CA ASN A 44 1.97 -15.70 9.40
C ASN A 44 3.01 -14.69 8.90
N MET A 45 4.19 -15.14 8.48
CA MET A 45 5.20 -14.27 7.89
C MET A 45 4.78 -13.78 6.50
N ASN A 46 4.05 -14.62 5.76
CA ASN A 46 3.53 -14.29 4.44
C ASN A 46 2.45 -13.21 4.49
N SER A 47 1.51 -13.27 5.45
CA SER A 47 0.45 -12.27 5.57
C SER A 47 0.99 -10.88 5.90
N ARG A 48 1.93 -10.79 6.85
CA ARG A 48 2.56 -9.51 7.21
C ARG A 48 3.33 -8.90 6.05
N THR A 49 4.16 -9.70 5.37
CA THR A 49 4.94 -9.23 4.22
C THR A 49 4.04 -8.83 3.06
N SER A 50 3.01 -9.64 2.77
CA SER A 50 2.02 -9.32 1.74
C SER A 50 1.30 -8.00 2.04
N ASN A 51 0.82 -7.80 3.26
CA ASN A 51 0.12 -6.58 3.65
C ASN A 51 1.01 -5.34 3.54
N HIS A 52 2.26 -5.42 3.99
CA HIS A 52 3.21 -4.33 3.83
C HIS A 52 3.50 -4.01 2.35
N MET A 53 3.63 -5.03 1.50
CA MET A 53 3.78 -4.84 0.06
C MET A 53 2.54 -4.19 -0.60
N VAL A 54 1.33 -4.46 -0.08
CA VAL A 54 0.12 -3.74 -0.52
C VAL A 54 0.20 -2.28 -0.10
N ALA A 55 0.51 -1.98 1.18
CA ALA A 55 0.65 -0.59 1.66
C ALA A 55 1.65 0.21 0.81
N ILE A 56 2.83 -0.37 0.49
CA ILE A 56 3.82 0.22 -0.41
C ILE A 56 3.22 0.54 -1.78
N ARG A 57 2.47 -0.40 -2.38
CA ARG A 57 1.86 -0.17 -3.70
C ARG A 57 0.83 0.95 -3.67
N GLN A 58 0.05 1.06 -2.59
CA GLN A 58 -0.96 2.11 -2.45
C GLN A 58 -0.31 3.51 -2.42
N VAL A 59 0.70 3.71 -1.56
CA VAL A 59 1.41 5.00 -1.49
C VAL A 59 2.18 5.34 -2.76
N GLN A 60 2.71 4.32 -3.48
CA GLN A 60 3.39 4.53 -4.76
C GLN A 60 2.44 4.89 -5.89
N HIS A 61 1.28 4.24 -5.95
CA HIS A 61 0.28 4.54 -6.97
C HIS A 61 -0.33 5.93 -6.74
N ALA A 62 -0.64 6.28 -5.50
CA ALA A 62 -1.06 7.63 -5.11
C ALA A 62 -0.01 8.68 -5.50
N GLY A 63 1.24 8.49 -5.07
CA GLY A 63 2.32 9.42 -5.36
C GLY A 63 2.55 9.62 -6.85
N LYS A 64 2.58 8.53 -7.63
CA LYS A 64 2.74 8.61 -9.10
C LYS A 64 1.61 9.43 -9.73
N GLN A 65 0.35 9.13 -9.40
CA GLN A 65 -0.80 9.77 -10.03
C GLN A 65 -0.89 11.26 -9.66
N VAL A 66 -0.77 11.58 -8.37
CA VAL A 66 -0.79 12.96 -7.87
C VAL A 66 0.37 13.77 -8.46
N SER A 67 1.58 13.21 -8.49
CA SER A 67 2.74 13.90 -9.07
C SER A 67 2.55 14.21 -10.55
N GLN A 68 1.95 13.30 -11.32
CA GLN A 68 1.71 13.51 -12.74
C GLN A 68 0.70 14.64 -13.00
N ASP A 69 -0.34 14.72 -12.18
CA ASP A 69 -1.35 15.77 -12.30
C ASP A 69 -0.82 17.13 -11.82
N LEU A 70 -0.01 17.15 -10.75
CA LEU A 70 0.66 18.36 -10.25
C LEU A 70 1.57 19.01 -11.30
N LEU A 71 2.23 18.21 -12.15
CA LEU A 71 3.06 18.73 -13.24
C LEU A 71 2.25 19.39 -14.36
N GLN A 72 0.95 19.09 -14.47
CA GLN A 72 0.04 19.70 -15.45
C GLN A 72 -0.71 20.89 -14.88
N ALA A 73 -0.93 20.89 -13.57
CA ALA A 73 -1.66 21.94 -12.87
C ALA A 73 -1.01 23.31 -13.08
N LYS A 74 -1.87 24.30 -13.32
CA LYS A 74 -1.50 25.72 -13.33
C LYS A 74 -1.94 26.40 -12.05
N HIS A 75 -3.05 25.97 -11.47
CA HIS A 75 -3.48 26.44 -10.17
C HIS A 75 -3.75 25.23 -9.28
N ILE A 76 -3.25 25.30 -8.05
CA ILE A 76 -3.23 24.20 -7.10
C ILE A 76 -3.88 24.74 -5.83
N ASP A 77 -4.91 24.05 -5.40
CA ASP A 77 -5.59 24.34 -4.15
C ASP A 77 -5.40 23.15 -3.22
N THR A 78 -4.62 23.37 -2.17
CA THR A 78 -4.38 22.38 -1.12
C THR A 78 -5.30 22.61 0.08
N GLU A 79 -6.45 23.28 -0.10
CA GLU A 79 -7.40 23.61 0.97
C GLU A 79 -7.72 22.36 1.80
N ASN A 80 -7.05 22.27 2.94
CA ASN A 80 -7.24 21.24 3.94
C ASN A 80 -8.40 21.67 4.85
N ASN A 81 -9.54 22.02 4.23
CA ASN A 81 -10.68 22.54 4.94
C ASN A 81 -11.40 21.35 5.62
N PRO A 82 -11.48 21.31 6.97
CA PRO A 82 -12.09 20.20 7.69
C PRO A 82 -13.60 20.04 7.43
N ALA A 83 -14.24 21.00 6.75
CA ALA A 83 -15.63 20.92 6.33
C ALA A 83 -15.83 20.29 4.94
N THR A 84 -14.75 20.10 4.15
CA THR A 84 -14.81 19.51 2.81
C THR A 84 -13.94 18.25 2.73
N PRO A 85 -14.39 17.17 2.07
CA PRO A 85 -13.62 15.94 1.92
C PRO A 85 -12.50 16.04 0.86
N GLU A 86 -12.24 17.24 0.36
CA GLU A 86 -11.31 17.53 -0.73
C GLU A 86 -9.91 17.69 -0.13
N LEU A 87 -8.98 16.89 -0.62
CA LEU A 87 -7.58 16.89 -0.20
C LEU A 87 -6.73 17.81 -1.06
N LEU A 88 -7.05 17.87 -2.36
CA LEU A 88 -6.28 18.57 -3.37
C LEU A 88 -7.15 18.83 -4.60
N THR A 89 -7.19 20.08 -5.05
CA THR A 89 -7.86 20.48 -6.29
C THR A 89 -6.84 21.11 -7.24
N LEU A 90 -6.80 20.62 -8.47
CA LEU A 90 -5.84 21.01 -9.50
C LEU A 90 -6.59 21.52 -10.71
N THR A 91 -6.21 22.69 -11.22
CA THR A 91 -6.86 23.26 -12.41
C THR A 91 -5.83 23.74 -13.43
N TRP A 92 -6.16 23.57 -14.71
CA TRP A 92 -5.40 24.12 -15.82
C TRP A 92 -6.31 24.32 -17.04
N THR A 93 -5.86 25.14 -17.98
CA THR A 93 -6.49 25.29 -19.30
C THR A 93 -5.53 24.73 -20.32
N ASP A 94 -6.05 23.89 -21.23
CA ASP A 94 -5.24 23.34 -22.31
C ASP A 94 -5.07 24.34 -23.46
N TRP A 95 -4.55 23.88 -24.60
CA TRP A 95 -4.30 24.73 -25.76
C TRP A 95 -5.57 24.98 -26.60
N ASP A 96 -6.63 24.22 -26.36
CA ASP A 96 -7.92 24.30 -27.04
C ASP A 96 -8.94 25.11 -26.19
N ASP A 97 -8.46 25.86 -25.19
CA ASP A 97 -9.23 26.62 -24.21
C ASP A 97 -10.18 25.77 -23.33
N ALA A 98 -10.00 24.44 -23.29
CA ALA A 98 -10.75 23.56 -22.41
C ALA A 98 -10.23 23.68 -20.97
N ARG A 99 -11.14 23.86 -20.00
CA ARG A 99 -10.80 23.94 -18.58
C ARG A 99 -10.80 22.55 -17.97
N HIS A 100 -9.65 22.12 -17.49
CA HIS A 100 -9.50 20.88 -16.74
C HIS A 100 -9.50 21.16 -15.24
N GLU A 101 -10.18 20.31 -14.49
CA GLU A 101 -10.22 20.30 -13.04
C GLU A 101 -10.06 18.86 -12.54
N ILE A 102 -9.10 18.62 -11.65
CA ILE A 102 -8.93 17.36 -10.95
C ILE A 102 -9.17 17.60 -9.48
N VAL A 103 -10.09 16.83 -8.89
CA VAL A 103 -10.37 16.86 -7.46
C VAL A 103 -10.00 15.52 -6.86
N TYR A 104 -9.16 15.55 -5.82
CA TYR A 104 -8.82 14.41 -5.00
C TYR A 104 -9.64 14.42 -3.72
N THR A 105 -10.37 13.34 -3.45
CA THR A 105 -11.18 13.20 -2.24
C THR A 105 -10.81 11.94 -1.46
N LEU A 106 -10.97 12.02 -0.14
CA LEU A 106 -10.84 10.87 0.76
C LEU A 106 -12.23 10.34 1.10
N GLU A 107 -12.59 9.20 0.53
CA GLU A 107 -13.89 8.55 0.74
C GLU A 107 -13.83 7.43 1.75
N ASP A 108 -14.95 7.19 2.45
CA ASP A 108 -15.07 6.06 3.37
C ASP A 108 -14.93 4.72 2.66
N MET A 109 -14.12 3.83 3.24
CA MET A 109 -14.14 2.42 2.86
C MET A 109 -15.40 1.72 3.42
N PRO A 110 -15.86 0.62 2.80
CA PRO A 110 -16.98 -0.18 3.34
C PRO A 110 -16.74 -0.69 4.76
N SER A 111 -15.49 -0.77 5.20
CA SER A 111 -15.10 -1.11 6.55
C SER A 111 -13.81 -0.42 6.97
N GLY A 112 -13.74 0.00 8.24
CA GLY A 112 -12.56 0.58 8.85
C GLY A 112 -12.55 2.12 8.88
N GLU A 113 -11.50 2.67 9.47
CA GLU A 113 -11.28 4.12 9.60
C GLU A 113 -10.46 4.69 8.42
N PHE A 114 -9.88 3.81 7.60
CA PHE A 114 -9.10 4.17 6.42
C PHE A 114 -9.99 4.57 5.24
N LYS A 115 -9.39 5.31 4.31
CA LYS A 115 -10.08 5.96 3.20
C LYS A 115 -9.63 5.42 1.85
N ILE A 116 -10.47 5.66 0.85
CA ILE A 116 -10.15 5.51 -0.57
C ILE A 116 -9.76 6.91 -1.07
N LEU A 117 -8.56 7.04 -1.63
CA LEU A 117 -8.17 8.23 -2.38
C LEU A 117 -8.79 8.14 -3.77
N ARG A 118 -9.80 8.96 -4.03
CA ARG A 118 -10.48 9.04 -5.32
C ARG A 118 -10.03 10.27 -6.08
N ARG A 119 -9.83 10.10 -7.39
CA ARG A 119 -9.54 11.17 -8.34
C ARG A 119 -10.73 11.34 -9.25
N GLU A 120 -11.30 12.54 -9.29
CA GLU A 120 -12.30 12.95 -10.27
C GLU A 120 -11.66 13.95 -11.23
N HIS A 121 -11.83 13.75 -12.53
CA HIS A 121 -11.36 14.67 -13.56
C HIS A 121 -12.55 15.18 -14.36
N LYS A 122 -12.66 16.50 -14.41
CA LYS A 122 -13.69 17.26 -15.13
C LYS A 122 -13.05 18.06 -16.26
N ILE A 123 -13.76 18.14 -17.37
CA ILE A 123 -13.45 18.99 -18.52
C ILE A 123 -14.66 19.91 -18.73
N ASP A 124 -14.44 21.23 -18.68
CA ASP A 124 -15.48 22.25 -18.76
C ASP A 124 -16.65 22.01 -17.78
N SER A 125 -16.29 21.63 -16.55
CA SER A 125 -17.21 21.28 -15.44
C SER A 125 -18.04 20.00 -15.65
N VAL A 126 -17.79 19.24 -16.71
CA VAL A 126 -18.39 17.92 -16.94
C VAL A 126 -17.42 16.84 -16.49
N THR A 127 -17.87 15.92 -15.63
CA THR A 127 -17.06 14.77 -15.21
C THR A 127 -16.70 13.91 -16.43
N ASP A 128 -15.41 13.83 -16.72
CA ASP A 128 -14.84 12.99 -17.78
C ASP A 128 -14.50 11.60 -17.24
N SER A 129 -13.84 11.55 -16.08
CA SER A 129 -13.46 10.28 -15.45
C SER A 129 -13.41 10.35 -13.93
N THR A 130 -13.71 9.21 -13.29
CA THR A 130 -13.54 8.99 -11.84
C THR A 130 -12.75 7.70 -11.64
N ILE A 131 -11.68 7.77 -10.86
CA ILE A 131 -10.75 6.65 -10.65
C ILE A 131 -10.44 6.52 -9.16
N ASN A 132 -10.45 5.28 -8.65
CA ASN A 132 -9.90 4.97 -7.34
C ASN A 132 -8.37 4.86 -7.47
N VAL A 133 -7.66 5.80 -6.87
CA VAL A 133 -6.21 5.88 -6.97
C VAL A 133 -5.56 5.00 -5.92
N ALA A 134 -6.01 5.06 -4.67
CA ALA A 134 -5.44 4.23 -3.63
C ALA A 134 -6.47 3.88 -2.57
N GLU A 135 -6.23 2.79 -1.87
CA GLU A 135 -7.06 2.32 -0.76
C GLU A 135 -6.23 2.22 0.51
N TYR A 136 -6.93 2.10 1.65
CA TYR A 136 -6.34 1.99 2.97
C TYR A 136 -5.53 3.22 3.39
N ILE A 137 -5.91 4.39 2.90
CA ILE A 137 -5.24 5.65 3.20
C ILE A 137 -5.58 6.10 4.61
N ASP A 138 -4.57 6.48 5.38
CA ASP A 138 -4.75 7.07 6.70
C ASP A 138 -5.00 8.58 6.55
N PRO A 139 -6.22 9.08 6.83
CA PRO A 139 -6.54 10.49 6.66
C PRO A 139 -5.86 11.40 7.70
N ALA A 140 -5.42 10.86 8.84
CA ALA A 140 -4.76 11.65 9.88
C ALA A 140 -3.29 11.93 9.55
N GLU A 141 -2.67 11.07 8.74
CA GLU A 141 -1.27 11.17 8.34
C GLU A 141 -1.07 11.51 6.85
N THR A 142 -2.15 11.70 6.09
CA THR A 142 -2.10 12.08 4.67
C THR A 142 -2.44 13.56 4.53
N ASN A 143 -1.55 14.32 3.87
CA ASN A 143 -1.75 15.74 3.62
C ASN A 143 -1.10 16.18 2.31
N CYS A 144 -1.55 17.34 1.82
CA CYS A 144 -0.91 18.06 0.72
C CYS A 144 -0.72 19.50 1.16
N CYS A 145 0.44 20.08 0.87
CA CYS A 145 0.78 21.42 1.28
C CYS A 145 1.86 22.01 0.36
N TYR A 146 2.03 23.32 0.45
CA TYR A 146 3.11 24.02 -0.20
C TYR A 146 4.40 24.00 0.62
N ASP A 147 5.54 23.87 -0.07
CA ASP A 147 6.87 24.18 0.45
C ASP A 147 7.27 25.59 -0.01
N CYS A 148 7.21 26.52 0.93
CA CYS A 148 7.50 27.93 0.72
C CYS A 148 9.00 28.23 0.80
N ASN A 149 9.73 27.51 1.66
CA ASN A 149 11.12 27.84 2.01
C ASN A 149 12.14 26.92 1.34
N GLY A 150 11.70 25.87 0.65
CA GLY A 150 12.53 24.85 0.02
C GLY A 150 13.24 23.95 1.03
N ASP A 151 12.67 23.79 2.22
CA ASP A 151 13.24 22.97 3.30
C ASP A 151 12.62 21.57 3.40
N GLY A 152 11.65 21.26 2.52
CA GLY A 152 10.95 19.99 2.48
C GLY A 152 9.88 19.85 3.56
N TYR A 153 9.39 20.98 4.11
CA TYR A 153 8.29 20.99 5.07
C TYR A 153 7.08 21.83 4.62
N CYS A 154 5.91 21.51 5.16
CA CYS A 154 4.70 22.27 4.91
C CYS A 154 4.78 23.67 5.52
N ASP A 155 4.73 24.69 4.67
CA ASP A 155 4.71 26.08 5.08
C ASP A 155 3.38 26.72 4.67
N CYS A 156 2.59 27.16 5.65
CA CYS A 156 1.25 27.71 5.43
C CYS A 156 1.28 29.25 5.55
N TYR A 157 2.11 29.94 4.76
CA TYR A 157 2.17 31.40 4.78
C TYR A 157 1.60 32.01 3.50
N ASP A 158 0.56 32.84 3.64
CA ASP A 158 -0.23 33.46 2.56
C ASP A 158 0.55 34.29 1.52
N ASP A 159 1.85 34.54 1.73
CA ASP A 159 2.70 35.43 0.91
C ASP A 159 3.99 34.75 0.41
N CYS A 160 4.09 33.42 0.48
CA CYS A 160 5.30 32.73 0.05
C CYS A 160 5.26 32.35 -1.45
N ASN A 161 6.39 32.56 -2.14
CA ASN A 161 6.61 31.97 -3.46
C ASN A 161 6.90 30.47 -3.27
N CYS A 162 5.86 29.65 -3.25
CA CYS A 162 6.00 28.21 -3.13
C CYS A 162 6.71 27.64 -4.36
N ASN A 163 7.86 27.00 -4.14
CA ASN A 163 8.64 26.42 -5.23
C ASN A 163 8.30 24.93 -5.45
N ALA A 164 7.73 24.27 -4.44
CA ALA A 164 7.35 22.88 -4.49
C ALA A 164 6.04 22.61 -3.74
N ILE A 165 5.39 21.51 -4.12
CA ILE A 165 4.28 20.89 -3.41
C ILE A 165 4.80 19.65 -2.72
N ILE A 166 4.45 19.51 -1.45
CA ILE A 166 4.72 18.31 -0.66
C ILE A 166 3.42 17.55 -0.51
N PHE A 167 3.40 16.33 -1.04
CA PHE A 167 2.33 15.37 -0.86
C PHE A 167 2.81 14.24 0.04
N THR A 168 2.26 14.19 1.27
CA THR A 168 2.50 13.09 2.20
C THR A 168 1.31 12.14 2.15
N VAL A 169 1.59 10.85 1.96
CA VAL A 169 0.56 9.82 1.94
C VAL A 169 0.98 8.64 2.80
N THR A 170 0.05 8.21 3.67
CA THR A 170 0.20 7.01 4.50
C THR A 170 -0.85 5.99 4.13
N ALA A 171 -0.47 4.72 4.01
CA ALA A 171 -1.40 3.61 3.84
C ALA A 171 -1.17 2.53 4.90
N ASN A 172 -2.25 1.95 5.45
CA ASN A 172 -2.18 0.92 6.49
C ASN A 172 -3.04 -0.30 6.16
N VAL A 173 -2.40 -1.45 5.95
CA VAL A 173 -3.05 -2.70 5.58
C VAL A 173 -2.73 -3.75 6.63
N GLY A 174 -3.77 -4.28 7.29
CA GLY A 174 -3.63 -5.37 8.28
C GLY A 174 -2.59 -5.08 9.37
N GLY A 175 -2.50 -3.82 9.82
CA GLY A 175 -1.58 -3.37 10.86
C GLY A 175 -0.15 -3.14 10.38
N GLN A 176 0.12 -3.14 9.06
CA GLN A 176 1.38 -2.70 8.48
C GLN A 176 1.16 -1.35 7.79
N SER A 177 1.89 -0.32 8.24
CA SER A 177 1.85 1.03 7.67
C SER A 177 3.05 1.30 6.77
N GLU A 178 2.87 2.17 5.79
CA GLU A 178 3.92 2.77 4.97
C GLU A 178 3.56 4.24 4.70
N THR A 179 4.54 5.13 4.86
CA THR A 179 4.40 6.56 4.57
C THR A 179 5.41 6.98 3.51
N ARG A 180 4.96 7.80 2.55
CA ARG A 180 5.84 8.39 1.53
C ARG A 180 5.55 9.87 1.37
N ILE A 181 6.61 10.62 1.15
CA ILE A 181 6.60 12.06 0.89
C ILE A 181 7.05 12.25 -0.55
N TYR A 182 6.26 12.98 -1.32
CA TYR A 182 6.54 13.34 -2.71
C TYR A 182 6.66 14.85 -2.81
N GLU A 183 7.83 15.32 -3.18
CA GLU A 183 8.09 16.72 -3.49
C GLU A 183 7.99 16.92 -5.01
N VAL A 184 7.12 17.83 -5.43
CA VAL A 184 6.87 18.10 -6.85
C VAL A 184 6.99 19.58 -7.10
N MET A 185 7.92 19.96 -7.97
CA MET A 185 8.00 21.33 -8.49
C MET A 185 6.95 21.48 -9.60
N PRO A 186 5.89 22.28 -9.40
CA PRO A 186 4.87 22.46 -10.41
C PRO A 186 5.43 23.26 -11.60
N ARG A 187 4.70 23.23 -12.72
CA ARG A 187 5.14 23.86 -13.96
C ARG A 187 5.34 25.37 -13.76
N SER A 188 6.42 25.92 -14.31
CA SER A 188 6.69 27.37 -14.28
C SER A 188 5.49 28.18 -14.74
N GLY A 189 5.02 29.11 -13.90
CA GLY A 189 3.83 29.94 -14.15
C GLY A 189 2.54 29.37 -13.54
N SER A 190 2.64 28.35 -12.68
CA SER A 190 1.59 27.99 -11.74
C SER A 190 1.63 28.92 -10.52
N GLN A 191 0.52 29.59 -10.22
CA GLN A 191 0.32 30.48 -9.06
C GLN A 191 -1.13 30.37 -8.60
#